data_AF-J1JYV1-F1
#
_entry.id   AF-J1JYV1-F1
#
_cell.length_a   1.000
_cell.length_b   1.000
_cell.length_c   1.000
_cell.angle_alpha   90.00
_cell.angle_beta   90.00
_cell.angle_gamma   90.00
#
_symmetry.space_group_name_H-M   'P 1'
#
loop_
_entity.id
_entity.type
_entity.pdbx_description
1 polymer ?
#
loop_
_entity_poly.entity_id
_entity_poly.type
_entity_poly.pdbx_seq_one_letter_code
_entity_poly.pdbx_strand_id
1 'polypeptide(L)'
;MTLEAIAIDDDVIENGAQSFYGRIQHDTLIGLIFEERIHDWEPHLQRMLAFWSSVILLSRRYDGRPMPKHGVLPIDAYHFDRWLEIFKNTVLKTQ
;
A
#
# COMPACT_ATOMS: atom_id res chain seq x y z
N MET A 1 -21.83 5.69 -23.08
CA MET A 1 -21.65 5.69 -21.62
C MET A 1 -20.22 6.12 -21.38
N THR A 2 -20.01 7.40 -21.11
CA THR A 2 -18.69 7.94 -20.78
C THR A 2 -18.28 7.40 -19.43
N LEU A 3 -17.09 6.79 -19.34
CA LEU A 3 -16.41 6.60 -18.07
C LEU A 3 -16.16 8.00 -17.52
N GLU A 4 -16.89 8.42 -16.49
CA GLU A 4 -16.43 9.54 -15.68
C GLU A 4 -15.11 9.09 -15.07
N ALA A 5 -14.03 9.78 -15.41
CA ALA A 5 -12.75 9.57 -14.75
C ALA A 5 -12.97 9.93 -13.28
N ILE A 6 -12.94 8.92 -12.40
CA ILE A 6 -12.92 9.13 -10.97
C ILE A 6 -11.73 10.05 -10.71
N ALA A 7 -11.99 11.26 -10.22
CA ALA A 7 -10.93 12.12 -9.71
C ALA A 7 -10.29 11.38 -8.55
N ILE A 8 -8.99 11.08 -8.66
CA ILE A 8 -8.27 10.50 -7.53
C ILE A 8 -7.97 11.64 -6.56
N ASP A 9 -8.56 11.58 -5.37
CA ASP A 9 -8.34 12.51 -4.27
C ASP A 9 -7.80 11.76 -3.04
N ASP A 10 -7.63 12.48 -1.94
CA ASP A 10 -7.10 11.91 -0.70
C ASP A 10 -8.05 10.83 -0.11
N ASP A 11 -9.37 10.93 -0.29
CA ASP A 11 -10.35 9.94 0.20
C ASP A 11 -10.23 8.62 -0.57
N VAL A 12 -10.06 8.67 -1.89
CA VAL A 12 -9.80 7.48 -2.72
C VAL A 12 -8.50 6.79 -2.30
N ILE A 13 -7.46 7.58 -2.01
CA ILE A 13 -6.16 7.06 -1.56
C ILE A 13 -6.29 6.43 -0.17
N GLU A 14 -7.02 7.07 0.74
CA GLU A 14 -7.24 6.55 2.08
C GLU A 14 -7.96 5.21 2.07
N ASN A 15 -9.11 5.14 1.39
CA ASN A 15 -9.88 3.91 1.27
C ASN A 15 -9.08 2.79 0.59
N GLY A 16 -8.33 3.14 -0.46
CA GLY A 16 -7.46 2.20 -1.18
C GLY A 16 -6.33 1.66 -0.29
N ALA A 17 -5.65 2.52 0.44
CA ALA A 17 -4.57 2.14 1.34
C ALA A 17 -5.09 1.29 2.51
N GLN A 18 -6.15 1.72 3.19
CA GLN A 18 -6.76 0.94 4.29
C GLN A 18 -7.17 -0.45 3.82
N SER A 19 -7.84 -0.55 2.66
CA SER A 19 -8.24 -1.83 2.07
C SER A 19 -7.03 -2.71 1.70
N PHE A 20 -5.98 -2.09 1.14
CA PHE A 20 -4.80 -2.81 0.71
C PHE A 20 -4.02 -3.39 1.88
N TYR A 21 -3.70 -2.57 2.89
CA TYR A 21 -2.94 -3.01 4.06
C TYR A 21 -3.77 -3.93 4.97
N GLY A 22 -5.09 -3.76 5.05
CA GLY A 22 -5.97 -4.71 5.72
C GLY A 22 -5.94 -6.10 5.07
N ARG A 23 -5.81 -6.19 3.75
CA ARG A 23 -5.60 -7.47 3.06
C ARG A 23 -4.20 -8.04 3.28
N ILE A 24 -3.17 -7.20 3.29
CA ILE A 24 -1.79 -7.62 3.59
C ILE A 24 -1.72 -8.27 4.98
N GLN A 25 -2.36 -7.68 5.99
CA GLN A 25 -2.38 -8.21 7.35
C GLN A 25 -2.89 -9.66 7.44
N HIS A 26 -3.71 -10.10 6.49
CA HIS A 26 -4.32 -11.43 6.49
C HIS A 26 -3.70 -12.36 5.44
N ASP A 27 -2.67 -11.89 4.73
CA ASP A 27 -1.99 -12.69 3.73
C ASP A 27 -1.01 -13.68 4.39
N THR A 28 -1.08 -14.95 3.99
CA THR A 28 -0.29 -16.02 4.61
C THR A 28 1.19 -16.00 4.21
N LEU A 29 1.56 -15.33 3.13
CA LEU A 29 2.95 -15.23 2.68
C LEU A 29 3.60 -13.95 3.21
N ILE A 30 3.02 -12.80 2.89
CA ILE A 30 3.63 -11.51 3.20
C ILE A 30 3.13 -10.92 4.53
N GLY A 31 1.98 -11.34 5.04
CA GLY A 31 1.43 -10.83 6.29
C GLY A 31 2.36 -11.04 7.49
N LEU A 32 3.03 -12.20 7.56
CA LEU A 32 4.01 -12.50 8.62
C LEU A 32 5.21 -11.53 8.60
N ILE A 33 5.69 -11.14 7.41
CA ILE A 33 6.77 -10.15 7.30
C ILE A 33 6.33 -8.79 7.82
N PHE A 34 5.08 -8.41 7.58
CA PHE A 34 4.52 -7.16 8.10
C PHE A 34 4.33 -7.25 9.62
N GLU A 35 3.77 -8.35 10.14
CA GLU A 35 3.57 -8.57 11.58
C GLU A 35 4.89 -8.51 12.38
N GLU A 36 5.96 -9.09 11.84
CA GLU A 36 7.29 -9.02 12.45
C GLU A 36 7.87 -7.60 12.52
N ARG A 37 7.43 -6.69 11.64
CA ARG A 37 8.04 -5.35 11.48
C ARG A 37 7.15 -4.20 11.93
N ILE A 38 5.84 -4.41 12.03
CA ILE A 38 4.84 -3.38 12.29
C ILE A 38 4.00 -3.84 13.47
N HIS A 39 4.33 -3.29 14.64
CA HIS A 39 3.57 -3.52 15.87
C HIS A 39 2.51 -2.44 16.09
N ASP A 40 2.74 -1.23 15.54
CA ASP A 40 1.79 -0.12 15.56
C ASP A 40 1.38 0.22 14.12
N TRP A 41 0.14 -0.13 13.79
CA TRP A 41 -0.39 -0.01 12.44
C TRP A 41 -0.81 1.42 12.11
N GLU A 42 -1.24 2.20 13.09
CA GLU A 42 -1.76 3.55 12.81
C GLU A 42 -0.65 4.47 12.24
N PRO A 43 0.53 4.61 12.86
CA PRO A 43 1.63 5.38 12.27
C PRO A 43 2.14 4.81 10.94
N HIS A 44 2.08 3.48 10.78
CA HIS A 44 2.46 2.85 9.51
C HIS A 44 1.50 3.25 8.39
N LEU A 45 0.19 3.16 8.62
CA LEU A 45 -0.84 3.55 7.67
C LEU A 45 -0.72 5.03 7.32
N GLN A 46 -0.57 5.92 8.29
CA GLN A 46 -0.37 7.36 8.04
C GLN A 46 0.85 7.63 7.13
N ARG A 47 1.95 6.91 7.35
CA ARG A 47 3.14 6.99 6.50
C ARG A 47 2.87 6.47 5.07
N MET A 48 2.05 5.42 4.93
CA MET A 48 1.67 4.88 3.63
C MET A 48 0.69 5.78 2.87
N LEU A 49 -0.21 6.49 3.57
CA LEU A 49 -1.05 7.52 2.97
C LEU A 49 -0.21 8.66 2.38
N ALA A 50 0.78 9.15 3.13
CA ALA A 50 1.72 10.14 2.62
C ALA A 50 2.50 9.63 1.40
N PHE A 51 2.93 8.36 1.42
CA PHE A 51 3.62 7.72 0.30
C PHE A 51 2.74 7.67 -0.95
N TRP A 52 1.53 7.13 -0.84
CA TRP A 52 0.61 6.99 -1.97
C TRP A 52 0.13 8.34 -2.51
N SER A 53 -0.15 9.31 -1.65
CA SER A 53 -0.42 10.70 -2.05
C SER A 53 0.75 11.29 -2.85
N SER A 54 2.00 11.00 -2.46
CA SER A 54 3.17 11.49 -3.20
C SER A 54 3.37 10.79 -4.54
N VAL A 55 3.04 9.50 -4.64
CA VAL A 55 3.15 8.72 -5.88
C VAL A 55 2.05 9.09 -6.88
N ILE A 56 0.81 9.25 -6.41
CA ILE A 56 -0.37 9.42 -7.27
C ILE A 56 -0.65 10.90 -7.55
N LEU A 57 -0.59 11.74 -6.52
CA LEU A 57 -0.95 13.17 -6.61
C LEU A 57 0.27 14.09 -6.69
N LEU A 58 1.49 13.54 -6.67
CA LEU A 58 2.74 14.32 -6.65
C LEU A 58 2.80 15.34 -5.50
N SER A 59 2.13 15.04 -4.38
CA SER A 59 1.93 15.96 -3.26
C SER A 59 3.20 16.26 -2.45
N ARG A 60 4.25 15.45 -2.61
CA ARG A 60 5.52 15.53 -1.85
C ARG A 60 5.35 15.39 -0.33
N ARG A 61 4.26 14.77 0.14
CA ARG A 61 3.99 14.52 1.57
C ARG A 61 4.91 13.45 2.18
N TYR A 62 5.53 12.61 1.34
CA TYR A 62 6.46 11.57 1.78
C TYR A 62 7.91 11.95 1.45
N ASP A 63 8.74 11.98 2.48
CA ASP A 63 10.17 12.31 2.43
C ASP A 63 11.07 11.10 2.73
N GLY A 64 10.46 9.92 2.90
CA GLY A 64 11.17 8.71 3.26
C GLY A 64 11.97 8.08 2.12
N ARG A 65 12.81 7.10 2.48
CA ARG A 65 13.60 6.29 1.55
C ARG A 65 13.14 4.83 1.66
N PRO A 66 12.24 4.34 0.78
CA PRO A 66 11.68 3.00 0.91
C PRO A 66 12.72 1.89 0.70
N MET A 67 13.56 1.99 -0.33
CA MET A 67 14.45 0.88 -0.71
C MET A 67 15.37 0.40 0.42
N PRO A 68 16.07 1.26 1.18
CA PRO A 68 16.87 0.81 2.32
C PRO A 68 16.10 0.06 3.40
N LYS A 69 14.80 0.34 3.57
CA LYS A 69 13.95 -0.35 4.55
C LYS A 69 13.55 -1.75 4.08
N HIS A 70 13.35 -1.93 2.78
CA HIS A 70 12.96 -3.22 2.20
C HIS A 70 14.16 -4.13 1.91
N GLY A 71 15.33 -3.57 1.57
CA GLY A 71 16.52 -4.34 1.22
C GLY A 71 17.16 -5.15 2.36
N VAL A 72 16.71 -4.95 3.61
CA VAL A 72 17.15 -5.73 4.78
C VAL A 72 16.12 -6.79 5.20
N LEU A 73 15.01 -6.90 4.48
CA LEU A 73 13.97 -7.89 4.75
C LEU A 73 14.30 -9.18 4.01
N PRO A 74 13.89 -10.35 4.54
CA PRO A 74 14.03 -11.64 3.87
C PRO A 74 12.97 -11.79 2.77
N ILE A 75 12.99 -10.89 1.78
CA ILE A 75 12.03 -10.86 0.67
C ILE A 75 12.75 -11.01 -0.68
N ASP A 76 12.01 -11.54 -1.65
CA ASP A 76 12.46 -11.72 -3.02
C ASP A 76 11.34 -11.35 -4.01
N ALA A 77 11.52 -11.68 -5.29
CA ALA A 77 10.54 -11.41 -6.33
C ALA A 77 9.17 -12.05 -6.06
N TYR A 78 9.12 -13.24 -5.46
CA TYR A 78 7.86 -13.93 -5.17
C TYR A 78 7.00 -13.17 -4.16
N HIS A 79 7.64 -12.61 -3.14
CA HIS A 79 6.96 -11.74 -2.16
C HIS A 79 6.44 -10.46 -2.81
N PHE A 80 7.24 -9.87 -3.72
CA PHE A 80 6.85 -8.65 -4.43
C PHE A 80 5.69 -8.91 -5.41
N ASP A 81 5.69 -10.03 -6.11
CA ASP A 81 4.59 -10.44 -6.99
C ASP A 81 3.30 -10.62 -6.20
N ARG A 82 3.36 -11.22 -5.00
CA ARG A 82 2.21 -11.33 -4.11
C ARG A 82 1.69 -9.97 -3.65
N TRP A 83 2.59 -9.07 -3.27
CA TRP A 83 2.23 -7.69 -2.91
C TRP A 83 1.51 -6.98 -4.08
N LEU A 84 2.01 -7.12 -5.31
CA LEU A 84 1.39 -6.56 -6.52
C LEU A 84 0.03 -7.19 -6.82
N GLU A 85 -0.12 -8.50 -6.61
CA GLU A 85 -1.38 -9.21 -6.79
C GLU A 85 -2.46 -8.67 -5.84
N ILE A 86 -2.13 -8.54 -4.55
CA ILE A 86 -3.04 -7.98 -3.54
C ILE A 86 -3.38 -6.53 -3.87
N PHE A 87 -2.39 -5.74 -4.32
CA PHE A 87 -2.60 -4.35 -4.70
C PHE A 87 -3.59 -4.25 -5.86
N LYS A 88 -3.35 -4.98 -6.97
CA LYS A 88 -4.25 -5.04 -8.13
C LYS A 88 -5.65 -5.49 -7.73
N ASN A 89 -5.75 -6.54 -6.93
CA ASN A 89 -7.04 -7.04 -6.44
C ASN A 89 -7.77 -6.03 -5.54
N THR A 90 -7.05 -5.12 -4.88
CA THR A 90 -7.64 -4.03 -4.10
C THR A 90 -8.18 -2.94 -5.00
N VAL A 91 -7.37 -2.44 -5.93
CA VAL A 91 -7.71 -1.23 -6.72
C VAL A 91 -8.58 -1.52 -7.95
N LEU A 92 -8.61 -2.78 -8.43
CA LEU A 92 -9.48 -3.19 -9.55
C LEU A 92 -10.85 -3.68 -9.09
N LYS A 93 -11.03 -3.97 -7.80
CA LYS A 93 -12.35 -4.23 -7.24
C LYS A 93 -13.03 -2.88 -6.96
N THR A 94 -13.71 -2.36 -7.97
CA THR A 94 -14.79 -1.39 -7.75
C THR A 94 -15.86 -2.06 -6.88
N GLN A 95 -16.12 -1.48 -5.70
CA GLN A 95 -17.39 -1.70 -5.01
C GLN A 95 -18.49 -0.91 -5.73
#